data_AF-A0A8H5Y5Z4-F1
#
_entry.id   AF-A0A8H5Y5Z4-F1
#
_cell.length_a   1.000
_cell.length_b   1.000
_cell.length_c   1.000
_cell.angle_alpha   90.00
_cell.angle_beta   90.00
_cell.angle_gamma   90.00
#
_symmetry.space_group_name_H-M   'P 1'
#
loop_
_entity.id
_entity.type
_entity.pdbx_description
1 polymer ?
#
loop_
_entity_poly.entity_id
_entity_poly.type
_entity_poly.pdbx_seq_one_letter_code
_entity_poly.pdbx_strand_id
1 'polypeptide(L)'
;MISTFTYAVFFMAVPHRGSNYAGFGKIASNIVGLVTFQQKNSFLQSVSIDSDYNKELNSKFEPLLKLYKFYTWMEGREVPGVGLIVPEDSARLNLPPPQQICRVTERHHRNISQFPSSNDPEWKVLSGAISEAARDAMGSISYTPTLDRSYDMIGELRHEAPYAQDLLGAISEAQVVIDDMHTFCHNTELQSRDCEAGVASDVALSLAKLLLAVMSPILSLSSSSNVLTAIAALLLNSILAVLPSKSYLLEKVEEGQEAEEAIMKAEKWAIDNLNGSQRAALRSGHSLKQKIAALELQEIDDAQVPLLVQARLLQGGLQTLVERNTQDIHERRVKYERARRIVTRTEEVRHKVEDKTKKETYMVLNDELRKEQQNQDSDDFNNCPMGCVIL
;
A
#
# COMPACT_ATOMS: atom_id res chain seq x y z
N MET A 1 -2.03 -1.87 -0.71
CA MET A 1 -1.57 -0.58 -1.25
C MET A 1 -0.08 -0.75 -1.57
N ILE A 2 0.43 -0.26 -2.70
CA ILE A 2 1.85 -0.40 -3.11
C ILE A 2 2.84 0.01 -2.00
N SER A 3 2.41 0.94 -1.14
CA SER A 3 3.17 1.38 0.01
C SER A 3 3.60 0.28 0.96
N THR A 4 2.79 -0.74 1.15
CA THR A 4 3.02 -1.77 2.17
C THR A 4 4.09 -2.79 1.77
N PHE A 5 4.47 -2.85 0.49
CA PHE A 5 5.45 -3.81 -0.05
C PHE A 5 6.67 -3.15 -0.67
N THR A 6 6.78 -1.82 -0.55
CA THR A 6 7.87 -1.07 -1.15
C THR A 6 8.84 -0.64 -0.05
N TYR A 7 10.04 -1.21 -0.03
CA TYR A 7 11.09 -0.82 0.91
C TYR A 7 11.82 0.45 0.43
N ALA A 8 12.15 0.50 -0.85
CA ALA A 8 12.90 1.58 -1.45
C ALA A 8 12.42 1.90 -2.86
N VAL A 9 12.60 3.15 -3.28
CA VAL A 9 12.31 3.66 -4.63
C VAL A 9 13.59 4.23 -5.24
N PHE A 10 13.89 3.82 -6.47
CA PHE A 10 15.03 4.30 -7.24
C PHE A 10 14.55 5.26 -8.33
N PHE A 11 15.03 6.50 -8.28
CA PHE A 11 14.78 7.52 -9.29
C PHE A 11 16.03 7.73 -10.14
N MET A 12 15.85 7.66 -11.45
CA MET A 12 16.92 7.84 -12.44
C MET A 12 16.59 9.09 -13.27
N ALA A 13 17.25 10.21 -12.95
CA ALA A 13 17.00 11.53 -13.56
C ALA A 13 15.52 11.95 -13.59
N VAL A 14 14.81 11.77 -12.47
CA VAL A 14 13.40 12.16 -12.34
C VAL A 14 13.30 13.58 -11.77
N PRO A 15 12.58 14.51 -12.43
CA PRO A 15 12.34 15.83 -11.86
C PRO A 15 11.23 15.77 -10.79
N HIS A 16 11.52 16.23 -9.58
CA HIS A 16 10.58 16.23 -8.46
C HIS A 16 10.03 17.62 -8.11
N ARG A 17 10.88 18.65 -8.04
CA ARG A 17 10.50 19.93 -7.43
C ARG A 17 10.39 21.14 -8.34
N GLY A 18 10.79 21.05 -9.60
CA GLY A 18 10.96 22.25 -10.42
C GLY A 18 12.07 23.14 -9.86
N SER A 19 13.08 23.44 -10.67
CA SER A 19 14.22 24.24 -10.22
C SER A 19 13.85 25.72 -10.06
N ASN A 20 14.45 26.39 -9.06
CA ASN A 20 14.40 27.85 -8.91
C ASN A 20 15.06 28.60 -10.09
N TYR A 21 15.89 27.91 -10.87
CA TYR A 21 16.31 28.38 -12.19
C TYR A 21 15.30 27.93 -13.24
N ALA A 22 14.51 28.88 -13.74
CA ALA A 22 13.85 28.83 -15.05
C ALA A 22 13.37 27.44 -15.53
N GLY A 23 12.22 26.99 -15.00
CA GLY A 23 11.22 26.27 -15.79
C GLY A 23 11.34 24.75 -15.89
N PHE A 24 10.42 24.06 -15.22
CA PHE A 24 9.90 22.76 -15.66
C PHE A 24 9.44 22.80 -17.14
N GLY A 25 9.11 23.98 -17.69
CA GLY A 25 8.92 24.18 -19.13
C GLY A 25 10.17 23.91 -19.97
N LYS A 26 11.37 24.23 -19.47
CA LYS A 26 12.66 23.91 -20.12
C LYS A 26 13.00 22.43 -19.97
N ILE A 27 12.77 21.85 -18.79
CA ILE A 27 12.91 20.40 -18.56
C ILE A 27 11.94 19.62 -19.45
N ALA A 28 10.66 20.01 -19.47
CA ALA A 28 9.64 19.41 -20.32
C ALA A 28 9.93 19.62 -21.82
N SER A 29 10.35 20.81 -22.26
CA SER A 29 10.76 21.02 -23.65
C SER A 29 11.97 20.18 -24.04
N ASN A 30 12.92 20.00 -23.11
CA ASN A 30 14.08 19.16 -23.31
C ASN A 30 13.70 17.67 -23.38
N ILE A 31 12.80 17.19 -22.51
CA ILE A 31 12.24 15.84 -22.57
C ILE A 31 11.45 15.65 -23.88
N VAL A 32 10.58 16.58 -24.26
CA VAL A 32 9.84 16.53 -25.53
C VAL A 32 10.78 16.53 -26.74
N GLY A 33 11.85 17.33 -26.71
CA GLY A 33 12.89 17.36 -27.74
C GLY A 33 13.71 16.07 -27.82
N LEU A 34 13.73 15.26 -26.76
CA LEU A 34 14.36 13.93 -26.72
C LEU A 34 13.43 12.79 -27.14
N VAL A 35 12.14 12.91 -26.83
CA VAL A 35 11.11 11.85 -26.99
C VAL A 35 10.37 11.93 -28.34
N THR A 36 10.72 12.88 -29.21
CA THR A 36 10.07 13.07 -30.53
C THR A 36 10.50 12.03 -31.57
N PHE A 37 10.10 10.77 -31.33
CA PHE A 37 9.53 9.90 -32.36
C PHE A 37 8.04 9.69 -32.00
N GLN A 38 7.18 10.48 -32.66
CA GLN A 38 5.72 10.35 -32.77
C GLN A 38 4.87 10.31 -31.48
N GLN A 39 4.30 11.46 -31.08
CA GLN A 39 2.86 11.75 -30.87
C GLN A 39 2.66 13.01 -29.98
N LYS A 40 1.58 13.77 -30.23
CA LYS A 40 1.16 14.91 -29.40
C LYS A 40 0.69 14.38 -28.03
N ASN A 41 1.55 14.45 -27.03
CA ASN A 41 1.29 13.86 -25.72
C ASN A 41 0.68 14.91 -24.77
N SER A 42 -0.65 14.92 -24.62
CA SER A 42 -1.38 15.79 -23.67
C SER A 42 -0.92 15.60 -22.22
N PHE A 43 -0.36 14.43 -21.90
CA PHE A 43 0.26 14.10 -20.63
C PHE A 43 1.45 15.02 -20.27
N LEU A 44 2.29 15.40 -21.23
CA LEU A 44 3.45 16.26 -20.96
C LEU A 44 3.05 17.73 -20.71
N GLN A 45 1.87 18.14 -21.18
CA GLN A 45 1.28 19.45 -20.85
C GLN A 45 0.67 19.48 -19.44
N SER A 46 0.07 18.37 -18.96
CA SER A 46 -0.48 18.29 -17.60
C SER A 46 0.58 18.31 -16.50
N VAL A 47 1.83 17.98 -16.83
CA VAL A 47 3.00 18.02 -15.92
C VAL A 47 3.72 19.39 -15.98
N SER A 48 3.13 20.42 -16.60
CA SER A 48 3.67 21.79 -16.59
C SER A 48 3.43 22.54 -15.27
N ILE A 49 4.27 23.55 -15.02
CA ILE A 49 4.64 24.11 -13.70
C ILE A 49 3.48 24.65 -12.84
N ASP A 50 2.37 25.05 -13.46
CA ASP A 50 1.28 25.76 -12.80
C ASP A 50 -0.07 25.04 -12.92
N SER A 51 -0.07 23.77 -13.34
CA SER A 51 -1.30 22.99 -13.27
C SER A 51 -1.63 22.70 -11.80
N ASP A 52 -2.88 22.93 -11.42
CA ASP A 52 -3.40 22.49 -10.12
C ASP A 52 -3.15 20.99 -9.90
N TYR A 53 -3.08 20.22 -11.00
CA TYR A 53 -2.72 18.81 -11.04
C TYR A 53 -1.34 18.50 -10.45
N ASN A 54 -0.28 19.27 -10.77
CA ASN A 54 1.06 19.02 -10.20
C ASN A 54 1.14 19.38 -8.71
N LYS A 55 0.44 20.44 -8.29
CA LYS A 55 0.36 20.83 -6.88
C LYS A 55 -0.41 19.79 -6.08
N GLU A 56 -1.52 19.31 -6.63
CA GLU A 56 -2.33 18.22 -6.06
C GLU A 56 -1.54 16.91 -6.02
N LEU A 57 -0.81 16.57 -7.09
CA LEU A 57 0.00 15.36 -7.15
C LEU A 57 1.13 15.38 -6.11
N ASN A 58 1.84 16.50 -5.99
CA ASN A 58 2.87 16.68 -4.97
C ASN A 58 2.28 16.63 -3.54
N SER A 59 1.12 17.25 -3.32
CA SER A 59 0.42 17.19 -2.03
C SER A 59 -0.01 15.76 -1.67
N LYS A 60 -0.44 14.95 -2.65
CA LYS A 60 -0.75 13.53 -2.45
C LYS A 60 0.49 12.66 -2.24
N PHE A 61 1.64 13.05 -2.81
CA PHE A 61 2.91 12.32 -2.67
C PHE A 61 3.65 12.65 -1.38
N GLU A 62 3.46 13.83 -0.80
CA GLU A 62 4.15 14.27 0.41
C GLU A 62 4.01 13.29 1.60
N PRO A 63 2.82 12.74 1.91
CA PRO A 63 2.68 11.70 2.93
C PRO A 63 3.48 10.42 2.62
N LEU A 64 3.66 10.09 1.34
CA LEU A 64 4.39 8.90 0.89
C LEU A 64 5.91 9.07 0.99
N LEU A 65 6.42 10.31 0.97
CA LEU A 65 7.85 10.56 1.15
C LEU A 65 8.37 10.10 2.51
N LYS A 66 7.49 10.02 3.52
CA LYS A 66 7.82 9.52 4.86
C LYS A 66 7.90 7.99 4.94
N LEU A 67 7.45 7.29 3.89
CA LEU A 67 7.20 5.86 3.92
C LEU A 67 8.32 5.02 3.30
N TYR A 68 9.23 5.60 2.52
CA TYR A 68 10.24 4.82 1.78
C TYR A 68 11.64 5.40 1.91
N LYS A 69 12.63 4.55 1.63
CA LYS A 69 14.00 4.97 1.33
C LYS A 69 14.11 5.35 -0.15
N PHE A 70 14.73 6.47 -0.45
CA PHE A 70 14.88 6.96 -1.82
C PHE A 70 16.33 6.93 -2.27
N TYR A 71 16.54 6.43 -3.47
CA TYR A 71 17.83 6.43 -4.16
C TYR A 71 17.68 7.29 -5.42
N THR A 72 18.39 8.41 -5.49
CA THR A 72 18.27 9.38 -6.58
C THR A 72 19.57 9.44 -7.38
N TRP A 73 19.56 8.89 -8.58
CA TRP A 73 20.66 8.96 -9.54
C TRP A 73 20.44 10.16 -10.45
N MET A 74 21.39 11.08 -10.42
CA MET A 74 21.33 12.37 -11.08
C MET A 74 22.28 12.39 -12.28
N GLU A 75 21.90 13.15 -13.30
CA GLU A 75 22.77 13.39 -14.46
C GLU A 75 24.04 14.11 -14.01
N GLY A 76 25.20 13.63 -14.44
CA GLY A 76 26.47 14.36 -14.28
C GLY A 76 27.12 14.73 -15.61
N ARG A 77 26.56 14.28 -16.74
CA ARG A 77 26.96 14.75 -18.07
C ARG A 77 25.80 15.41 -18.80
N GLU A 78 26.13 16.46 -19.52
CA GLU A 78 25.20 17.15 -20.40
C GLU A 78 24.91 16.31 -21.66
N VAL A 79 23.69 16.44 -22.17
CA VAL A 79 23.39 16.01 -23.54
C VAL A 79 23.95 17.08 -24.50
N PRO A 80 24.81 16.71 -25.46
CA PRO A 80 25.38 17.68 -26.41
C PRO A 80 24.30 18.53 -27.09
N GLY A 81 24.46 19.85 -27.03
CA GLY A 81 23.52 20.82 -27.62
C GLY A 81 22.23 21.07 -26.83
N VAL A 82 22.01 20.38 -25.71
CA VAL A 82 20.81 20.55 -24.85
C VAL A 82 21.18 20.93 -23.41
N GLY A 83 22.31 20.44 -22.89
CA GLY A 83 22.70 20.60 -21.49
C GLY A 83 22.18 19.47 -20.60
N LEU A 84 22.19 19.66 -19.28
CA LEU A 84 21.48 18.79 -18.35
C LEU A 84 19.97 18.90 -18.58
N ILE A 85 19.30 17.75 -18.66
CA ILE A 85 17.85 17.70 -18.87
C ILE A 85 17.15 17.93 -17.55
N VAL A 86 17.59 17.26 -16.49
CA VAL A 86 17.12 17.42 -15.12
C VAL A 86 18.27 17.95 -14.27
N PRO A 87 18.28 19.25 -13.93
CA PRO A 87 19.24 19.83 -13.01
C PRO A 87 19.19 19.15 -11.64
N GLU A 88 20.33 19.14 -10.94
CA GLU A 88 20.49 18.47 -9.65
C GLU A 88 19.43 18.88 -8.61
N ASP A 89 19.20 20.18 -8.44
CA ASP A 89 18.19 20.72 -7.52
C ASP A 89 16.77 20.24 -7.84
N SER A 90 16.49 19.98 -9.12
CA SER A 90 15.20 19.45 -9.55
C SER A 90 15.10 17.94 -9.30
N ALA A 91 16.21 17.21 -9.32
CA ALA A 91 16.25 15.77 -9.07
C ALA A 91 16.22 15.41 -7.59
N ARG A 92 16.50 16.35 -6.68
CA ARG A 92 16.53 16.11 -5.23
C ARG A 92 15.13 16.25 -4.61
N LEU A 93 14.78 15.33 -3.69
CA LEU A 93 13.61 15.43 -2.82
C LEU A 93 13.87 16.33 -1.59
N ASN A 94 15.13 16.63 -1.28
CA ASN A 94 15.59 17.36 -0.10
C ASN A 94 15.23 16.67 1.22
N LEU A 95 15.32 15.34 1.24
CA LEU A 95 15.18 14.55 2.47
C LEU A 95 16.58 14.31 3.07
N PRO A 96 16.73 14.31 4.41
CA PRO A 96 18.02 14.06 5.03
C PRO A 96 18.47 12.60 4.85
N PRO A 97 19.78 12.31 4.80
CA PRO A 97 20.28 10.95 4.99
C PRO A 97 19.82 10.37 6.34
N PRO A 98 19.50 9.07 6.43
CA PRO A 98 19.64 8.03 5.40
C PRO A 98 18.40 7.87 4.50
N GLN A 99 17.38 8.73 4.63
CA GLN A 99 16.09 8.58 3.94
C GLN A 99 16.19 8.82 2.43
N GLN A 100 17.07 9.72 2.01
CA GLN A 100 17.44 9.88 0.60
C GLN A 100 18.95 9.77 0.43
N ILE A 101 19.36 8.95 -0.54
CA ILE A 101 20.74 8.83 -1.01
C ILE A 101 20.79 9.38 -2.43
N CYS A 102 21.55 10.45 -2.63
CA CYS A 102 21.73 11.07 -3.94
C CYS A 102 23.10 10.72 -4.51
N ARG A 103 23.17 10.39 -5.80
CA ARG A 103 24.41 10.15 -6.53
C ARG A 103 24.40 10.87 -7.86
N VAL A 104 25.42 11.68 -8.12
CA VAL A 104 25.71 12.19 -9.47
C VAL A 104 26.43 11.10 -10.26
N THR A 105 25.97 10.83 -11.47
CA THR A 105 26.50 9.77 -12.34
C THR A 105 27.37 10.35 -13.45
N GLU A 106 28.27 9.56 -14.02
CA GLU A 106 29.04 9.95 -15.22
C GLU A 106 28.21 9.84 -16.52
N ARG A 107 26.89 9.94 -16.42
CA ARG A 107 25.93 9.69 -17.49
C ARG A 107 25.06 10.92 -17.74
N HIS A 108 24.52 10.99 -18.96
CA HIS A 108 23.55 12.01 -19.35
C HIS A 108 22.14 11.39 -19.43
N HIS A 109 21.09 12.20 -19.45
CA HIS A 109 19.69 11.73 -19.38
C HIS A 109 19.36 10.54 -20.30
N ARG A 110 19.83 10.53 -21.55
CA ARG A 110 19.51 9.47 -22.54
C ARG A 110 20.08 8.09 -22.18
N ASN A 111 21.14 8.00 -21.37
CA ASN A 111 21.84 6.75 -21.09
C ASN A 111 21.98 6.47 -19.58
N ILE A 112 21.23 7.19 -18.74
CA ILE A 112 21.33 7.04 -17.28
C ILE A 112 20.94 5.63 -16.81
N SER A 113 20.02 4.96 -17.51
CA SER A 113 19.59 3.58 -17.26
C SER A 113 20.15 2.55 -18.24
N GLN A 114 21.01 2.97 -19.19
CA GLN A 114 21.50 2.09 -20.25
C GLN A 114 22.96 1.70 -20.01
N PHE A 115 23.20 0.44 -19.67
CA PHE A 115 24.54 -0.05 -19.37
C PHE A 115 25.02 -0.97 -20.50
N PRO A 116 26.24 -0.74 -21.06
CA PRO A 116 26.76 -1.52 -22.17
C PRO A 116 27.08 -2.97 -21.80
N SER A 117 27.34 -3.25 -20.51
CA SER A 117 27.51 -4.61 -19.99
C SER A 117 27.43 -4.64 -18.46
N SER A 118 27.37 -5.85 -17.88
CA SER A 118 27.47 -6.08 -16.44
C SER A 118 28.82 -5.67 -15.83
N ASN A 119 29.83 -5.39 -16.66
CA ASN A 119 31.15 -4.95 -16.20
C ASN A 119 31.27 -3.42 -16.09
N ASP A 120 30.27 -2.66 -16.53
CA ASP A 120 30.26 -1.21 -16.46
C ASP A 120 30.40 -0.72 -14.99
N PRO A 121 31.31 0.22 -14.68
CA PRO A 121 31.50 0.71 -13.31
C PRO A 121 30.25 1.32 -12.69
N GLU A 122 29.47 2.10 -13.46
CA GLU A 122 28.24 2.73 -12.96
C GLU A 122 27.13 1.69 -12.79
N TRP A 123 27.10 0.64 -13.62
CA TRP A 123 26.22 -0.51 -13.39
C TRP A 123 26.55 -1.19 -12.07
N LYS A 124 27.84 -1.50 -11.82
CA LYS A 124 28.26 -2.19 -10.59
C LYS A 124 27.84 -1.45 -9.34
N VAL A 125 27.95 -0.12 -9.34
CA VAL A 125 27.47 0.71 -8.24
C VAL A 125 25.95 0.63 -8.12
N LEU A 126 25.20 0.85 -9.20
CA LEU A 126 23.74 0.81 -9.16
C LEU A 126 23.23 -0.57 -8.72
N SER A 127 23.75 -1.65 -9.31
CA SER A 127 23.40 -3.02 -8.94
C SER A 127 23.80 -3.36 -7.51
N GLY A 128 24.91 -2.79 -7.02
CA GLY A 128 25.34 -2.90 -5.63
C GLY A 128 24.35 -2.22 -4.70
N ALA A 129 23.93 -1.00 -5.00
CA ALA A 129 22.93 -0.26 -4.22
C ALA A 129 21.55 -0.94 -4.26
N ILE A 130 21.15 -1.52 -5.39
CA ILE A 130 19.91 -2.32 -5.50
C ILE A 130 20.03 -3.59 -4.66
N SER A 131 21.16 -4.31 -4.74
CA SER A 131 21.40 -5.53 -3.97
C SER A 131 21.47 -5.27 -2.47
N GLU A 132 22.06 -4.14 -2.08
CA GLU A 132 22.10 -3.66 -0.71
C GLU A 132 20.70 -3.26 -0.25
N ALA A 133 19.94 -2.49 -1.03
CA ALA A 133 18.57 -2.14 -0.70
C ALA A 133 17.66 -3.38 -0.59
N ALA A 134 17.85 -4.40 -1.43
CA ALA A 134 17.13 -5.66 -1.34
C ALA A 134 17.54 -6.47 -0.11
N ARG A 135 18.83 -6.53 0.21
CA ARG A 135 19.35 -7.17 1.42
C ARG A 135 18.87 -6.47 2.69
N ASP A 136 18.87 -5.14 2.67
CA ASP A 136 18.34 -4.30 3.73
C ASP A 136 16.83 -4.50 3.84
N ALA A 137 16.09 -4.63 2.74
CA ALA A 137 14.67 -4.96 2.78
C ALA A 137 14.43 -6.30 3.48
N MET A 138 15.21 -7.33 3.12
CA MET A 138 15.17 -8.66 3.75
C MET A 138 15.62 -8.66 5.23
N GLY A 139 16.53 -7.76 5.60
CA GLY A 139 17.04 -7.61 6.96
C GLY A 139 16.30 -6.57 7.81
N SER A 140 15.44 -5.75 7.20
CA SER A 140 14.68 -4.71 7.88
C SER A 140 13.38 -5.30 8.41
N ILE A 141 13.09 -4.91 9.64
CA ILE A 141 11.90 -5.29 10.39
C ILE A 141 10.66 -4.49 9.88
N SER A 142 10.77 -3.75 8.78
CA SER A 142 9.79 -2.73 8.35
C SER A 142 9.43 -2.85 6.87
N TYR A 143 8.36 -3.59 6.58
CA TYR A 143 7.59 -3.38 5.36
C TYR A 143 6.87 -2.04 5.52
N THR A 144 7.44 -0.99 4.92
CA THR A 144 7.15 0.45 5.14
C THR A 144 7.50 0.95 6.55
N PRO A 145 8.51 1.81 6.73
CA PRO A 145 8.59 2.65 7.93
C PRO A 145 7.41 3.63 7.93
N THR A 146 6.32 3.32 8.64
CA THR A 146 5.58 4.39 9.28
C THR A 146 6.50 4.96 10.35
N LEU A 147 7.14 6.10 10.04
CA LEU A 147 8.15 6.73 10.89
C LEU A 147 7.69 6.96 12.33
N ASP A 148 6.40 7.14 12.61
CA ASP A 148 5.91 7.22 14.00
C ASP A 148 6.19 5.92 14.78
N ARG A 149 6.02 4.74 14.15
CA ARG A 149 6.43 3.45 14.74
C ARG A 149 7.93 3.20 14.62
N SER A 150 8.62 3.77 13.63
CA SER A 150 10.07 3.63 13.52
C SER A 150 10.83 4.49 14.54
N TYR A 151 10.32 5.65 14.94
CA TYR A 151 10.89 6.43 16.05
C TYR A 151 10.65 5.74 17.38
N ASP A 152 9.45 5.15 17.59
CA ASP A 152 9.19 4.32 18.76
C ASP A 152 10.07 3.06 18.75
N MET A 153 10.23 2.38 17.62
CA MET A 153 11.06 1.17 17.53
C MET A 153 12.57 1.45 17.52
N ILE A 154 13.07 2.53 16.91
CA ILE A 154 14.49 2.91 16.96
C ILE A 154 14.82 3.49 18.33
N GLY A 155 13.85 4.14 18.98
CA GLY A 155 13.90 4.51 20.39
C GLY A 155 13.98 3.27 21.29
N GLU A 156 13.07 2.32 21.14
CA GLU A 156 13.03 1.06 21.91
C GLU A 156 14.20 0.11 21.60
N LEU A 157 14.66 0.00 20.34
CA LEU A 157 15.85 -0.80 19.99
C LEU A 157 17.14 -0.17 20.52
N ARG A 158 17.14 1.15 20.80
CA ARG A 158 18.26 1.86 21.45
C ARG A 158 18.10 2.00 22.96
N HIS A 159 16.94 1.67 23.54
CA HIS A 159 16.68 1.73 24.98
C HIS A 159 16.19 0.36 25.49
N GLU A 160 17.17 -0.46 25.86
CA GLU A 160 17.13 -1.43 26.95
C GLU A 160 15.87 -2.31 27.10
N ALA A 161 15.95 -3.52 26.53
CA ALA A 161 15.32 -4.71 27.11
C ALA A 161 16.45 -5.70 27.49
N PRO A 162 16.33 -6.48 28.57
CA PRO A 162 17.42 -7.29 29.10
C PRO A 162 17.74 -8.40 28.10
N TYR A 163 18.83 -8.23 27.34
CA TYR A 163 19.28 -9.21 26.37
C TYR A 163 19.44 -10.58 27.04
N ALA A 164 19.00 -11.65 26.37
CA ALA A 164 19.58 -12.97 26.57
C ALA A 164 21.11 -12.81 26.63
N GLN A 165 21.69 -13.11 27.78
CA GLN A 165 23.13 -12.92 28.00
C GLN A 165 23.93 -13.83 27.06
N ASP A 166 23.42 -15.04 26.81
CA ASP A 166 24.05 -16.07 26.01
C ASP A 166 23.16 -16.59 24.87
N LEU A 167 23.70 -17.52 24.07
CA LEU A 167 22.98 -18.16 22.95
C LEU A 167 21.78 -19.00 23.45
N LEU A 168 21.88 -19.61 24.63
CA LEU A 168 20.83 -20.44 25.21
C LEU A 168 19.58 -19.62 25.54
N GLY A 169 19.76 -18.43 26.13
CA GLY A 169 18.67 -17.49 26.37
C GLY A 169 18.00 -17.06 25.07
N ALA A 170 18.78 -16.77 24.02
CA ALA A 170 18.24 -16.37 22.72
C ALA A 170 17.45 -17.50 22.04
N ILE A 171 17.91 -18.75 22.18
CA ILE A 171 17.18 -19.95 21.75
C ILE A 171 15.85 -20.06 22.50
N SER A 172 15.86 -19.91 23.84
CA SER A 172 14.65 -19.99 24.65
C SER A 172 13.63 -18.91 24.27
N GLU A 173 14.07 -17.67 24.08
CA GLU A 173 13.21 -16.57 23.64
C GLU A 173 12.59 -16.85 22.26
N ALA A 174 13.39 -17.33 21.31
CA ALA A 174 12.91 -17.67 19.97
C ALA A 174 11.89 -18.80 19.99
N GLN A 175 12.11 -19.81 20.83
CA GLN A 175 11.19 -20.93 21.01
C GLN A 175 9.82 -20.43 21.51
N VAL A 176 9.81 -19.60 22.56
CA VAL A 176 8.58 -19.00 23.11
C VAL A 176 7.84 -18.19 22.04
N VAL A 177 8.55 -17.38 21.26
CA VAL A 177 7.92 -16.57 20.21
C VAL A 177 7.31 -17.44 19.12
N ILE A 178 7.99 -18.50 18.69
CA ILE A 178 7.45 -19.47 17.72
C ILE A 178 6.19 -20.13 18.26
N ASP A 179 6.22 -20.58 19.52
CA ASP A 179 5.10 -21.26 20.17
C ASP A 179 3.89 -20.31 20.33
N ASP A 180 4.13 -19.05 20.71
CA ASP A 180 3.09 -18.01 20.78
C ASP A 180 2.46 -17.74 19.41
N MET A 181 3.26 -17.66 18.35
CA MET A 181 2.77 -17.48 16.97
C MET A 181 1.94 -18.67 16.49
N HIS A 182 2.37 -19.89 16.80
CA HIS A 182 1.60 -21.10 16.48
C HIS A 182 0.28 -21.15 17.24
N THR A 183 0.30 -20.76 18.53
CA THR A 183 -0.89 -20.70 19.38
C THR A 183 -1.87 -19.65 18.88
N PHE A 184 -1.38 -18.47 18.44
CA PHE A 184 -2.22 -17.42 17.89
C PHE A 184 -3.02 -17.89 16.66
N CYS A 185 -2.40 -18.66 15.75
CA CYS A 185 -3.09 -19.23 14.59
C CYS A 185 -4.29 -20.13 14.98
N HIS A 186 -4.30 -20.67 16.19
CA HIS A 186 -5.34 -21.57 16.71
C HIS A 186 -6.15 -20.92 17.85
N ASN A 187 -6.03 -19.60 18.03
CA ASN A 187 -6.67 -18.90 19.13
C ASN A 187 -8.20 -18.88 18.95
N THR A 188 -8.93 -19.30 19.99
CA THR A 188 -10.40 -19.30 20.03
C THR A 188 -10.99 -17.90 19.90
N GLU A 189 -10.30 -16.86 20.37
CA GLU A 189 -10.72 -15.46 20.20
C GLU A 189 -10.64 -15.04 18.72
N LEU A 190 -9.57 -15.43 18.02
CA LEU A 190 -9.43 -15.18 16.58
C LEU A 190 -10.56 -15.86 15.80
N GLN A 191 -10.84 -17.14 16.11
CA GLN A 191 -11.94 -17.89 15.49
C GLN A 191 -13.31 -17.29 15.78
N SER A 192 -13.58 -16.86 17.01
CA SER A 192 -14.84 -16.22 17.39
C SER A 192 -15.05 -14.93 16.59
N ARG A 193 -14.01 -14.11 16.47
CA ARG A 193 -14.07 -12.84 15.73
C ARG A 193 -14.19 -13.04 14.22
N ASP A 194 -13.51 -14.04 13.67
CA ASP A 194 -13.66 -14.39 12.25
C ASP A 194 -15.08 -14.94 11.97
N CYS A 195 -15.68 -15.67 12.92
CA CYS A 195 -17.08 -16.10 12.83
C CYS A 195 -18.04 -14.90 12.88
N GLU A 196 -17.86 -13.98 13.84
CA GLU A 196 -18.64 -12.73 13.94
C GLU A 196 -18.53 -11.89 12.67
N ALA A 197 -17.33 -11.72 12.12
CA ALA A 197 -17.10 -11.02 10.86
C ALA A 197 -17.75 -11.73 9.66
N GLY A 198 -17.78 -13.06 9.66
CA GLY A 198 -18.48 -13.87 8.67
C GLY A 198 -19.99 -13.63 8.69
N VAL A 199 -20.60 -13.68 9.89
CA VAL A 199 -22.03 -13.38 10.07
C VAL A 199 -22.36 -11.94 9.63
N ALA A 200 -21.51 -10.97 10.01
CA ALA A 200 -21.66 -9.59 9.57
C ALA A 200 -21.55 -9.45 8.04
N SER A 201 -20.63 -10.18 7.40
CA SER A 201 -20.49 -10.19 5.95
C SER A 201 -21.74 -10.71 5.25
N ASP A 202 -22.42 -11.72 5.81
CA ASP A 202 -23.68 -12.23 5.25
C ASP A 202 -24.81 -11.19 5.32
N VAL A 203 -24.87 -10.43 6.43
CA VAL A 203 -25.81 -9.30 6.58
C VAL A 203 -25.54 -8.22 5.53
N ALA A 204 -24.28 -7.80 5.38
CA ALA A 204 -23.88 -6.79 4.38
C ALA A 204 -24.20 -7.24 2.95
N LEU A 205 -23.96 -8.52 2.62
CA LEU A 205 -24.27 -9.10 1.31
C LEU A 205 -25.78 -9.17 1.05
N SER A 206 -26.57 -9.50 2.07
CA SER A 206 -28.04 -9.49 1.99
C SER A 206 -28.57 -8.09 1.70
N LEU A 207 -28.03 -7.07 2.37
CA LEU A 207 -28.37 -5.67 2.12
C LEU A 207 -28.02 -5.24 0.69
N ALA A 208 -26.82 -5.58 0.22
CA ALA A 208 -26.39 -5.26 -1.14
C ALA A 208 -27.35 -5.86 -2.19
N LYS A 209 -27.79 -7.12 -1.98
CA LYS A 209 -28.79 -7.78 -2.84
C LYS A 209 -30.13 -7.05 -2.82
N LEU A 210 -30.59 -6.64 -1.63
CA LEU A 210 -31.82 -5.88 -1.47
C LEU A 210 -31.76 -4.55 -2.24
N LEU A 211 -30.68 -3.78 -2.07
CA LEU A 211 -30.50 -2.50 -2.75
C LEU A 211 -30.43 -2.66 -4.28
N LEU A 212 -29.71 -3.67 -4.79
CA LEU A 212 -29.67 -3.97 -6.22
C LEU A 212 -31.04 -4.34 -6.78
N ALA A 213 -31.81 -5.16 -6.08
CA ALA A 213 -33.16 -5.56 -6.50
C ALA A 213 -34.12 -4.37 -6.56
N VAL A 214 -34.00 -3.44 -5.61
CA VAL A 214 -34.83 -2.23 -5.51
C VAL A 214 -34.46 -1.19 -6.58
N MET A 215 -33.17 -1.09 -6.95
CA MET A 215 -32.67 -0.06 -7.86
C MET A 215 -32.62 -0.46 -9.34
N SER A 216 -32.56 -1.77 -9.64
CA SER A 216 -32.50 -2.30 -11.02
C SER A 216 -33.61 -1.76 -11.97
N PRO A 217 -34.89 -1.66 -11.56
CA PRO A 217 -35.93 -1.11 -12.42
C PRO A 217 -35.72 0.37 -12.77
N ILE A 218 -35.20 1.16 -11.82
CA ILE A 218 -34.97 2.61 -11.97
C ILE A 218 -33.84 2.87 -12.97
N LEU A 219 -32.77 2.07 -12.90
CA LEU A 219 -31.64 2.16 -13.82
C LEU A 219 -32.08 1.91 -15.28
N SER A 220 -32.93 0.90 -15.50
CA SER A 220 -33.43 0.52 -16.83
C SER A 220 -34.22 1.64 -17.54
N LEU A 221 -34.98 2.44 -16.78
CA LEU A 221 -35.81 3.53 -17.31
C LEU A 221 -34.97 4.75 -17.70
N SER A 222 -33.89 5.01 -16.96
CA SER A 222 -33.01 6.17 -17.16
C SER A 222 -32.06 6.05 -18.36
N SER A 223 -32.04 4.91 -19.04
CA SER A 223 -31.22 4.63 -20.23
C SER A 223 -31.98 4.79 -21.56
N SER A 224 -33.28 5.08 -21.52
CA SER A 224 -34.13 5.18 -22.72
C SER A 224 -34.15 6.59 -23.31
N SER A 225 -33.79 6.73 -24.60
CA SER A 225 -33.74 7.99 -25.32
C SER A 225 -35.12 8.60 -25.59
N ASN A 226 -35.27 9.90 -25.29
CA ASN A 226 -36.20 10.98 -25.74
C ASN A 226 -37.65 10.72 -26.21
N VAL A 227 -38.11 9.51 -26.50
CA VAL A 227 -39.49 9.23 -26.98
C VAL A 227 -40.42 8.77 -25.86
N LEU A 228 -39.88 8.42 -24.69
CA LEU A 228 -40.60 7.77 -23.60
C LEU A 228 -40.80 8.63 -22.34
N THR A 229 -40.57 9.95 -22.34
CA THR A 229 -40.54 10.75 -21.11
C THR A 229 -41.85 10.74 -20.31
N ALA A 230 -43.02 10.75 -20.96
CA ALA A 230 -44.32 10.69 -20.28
C ALA A 230 -44.66 9.29 -19.72
N ILE A 231 -44.35 8.24 -20.49
CA ILE A 231 -44.54 6.84 -20.07
C ILE A 231 -43.52 6.49 -18.97
N ALA A 232 -42.27 6.92 -19.12
CA ALA A 232 -41.23 6.78 -18.11
C ALA A 232 -41.57 7.53 -16.83
N ALA A 233 -42.19 8.72 -16.87
CA ALA A 233 -42.64 9.43 -15.66
C ALA A 233 -43.81 8.70 -14.95
N LEU A 234 -44.76 8.14 -15.72
CA LEU A 234 -45.84 7.30 -15.19
C LEU A 234 -45.32 6.00 -14.57
N LEU A 235 -44.36 5.34 -15.24
CA LEU A 235 -43.66 4.15 -14.74
C LEU A 235 -42.81 4.47 -13.52
N LEU A 236 -42.16 5.64 -13.48
CA LEU A 236 -41.35 6.07 -12.33
C LEU A 236 -42.22 6.24 -11.08
N ASN A 237 -43.39 6.88 -11.21
CA ASN A 237 -44.32 7.07 -10.09
C ASN A 237 -44.92 5.74 -9.59
N SER A 238 -45.23 4.82 -10.51
CA SER A 238 -45.75 3.49 -10.14
C SER A 238 -44.66 2.61 -9.52
N ILE A 239 -43.42 2.67 -10.00
CA ILE A 239 -42.27 2.03 -9.36
C ILE A 239 -42.03 2.63 -7.97
N LEU A 240 -42.02 3.97 -7.84
CA LEU A 240 -41.83 4.64 -6.55
C LEU A 240 -42.86 4.23 -5.48
N ALA A 241 -44.08 3.87 -5.89
CA ALA A 241 -45.13 3.40 -4.99
C ALA A 241 -44.81 2.02 -4.40
N VAL A 242 -44.10 1.17 -5.14
CA VAL A 242 -43.71 -0.19 -4.73
C VAL A 242 -42.35 -0.20 -3.99
N LEU A 243 -41.53 0.83 -4.17
CA LEU A 243 -40.26 0.95 -3.48
C LEU A 243 -40.44 1.05 -1.94
N PRO A 244 -39.53 0.48 -1.14
CA PRO A 244 -39.54 0.62 0.32
C PRO A 244 -39.59 2.06 0.81
N SER A 245 -40.06 2.28 2.04
CA SER A 245 -40.05 3.60 2.66
C SER A 245 -38.61 4.07 2.90
N LYS A 246 -38.41 5.39 2.97
CA LYS A 246 -37.11 5.98 3.35
C LYS A 246 -36.64 5.45 4.71
N SER A 247 -37.54 5.35 5.69
CA SER A 247 -37.22 4.85 7.03
C SER A 247 -36.72 3.40 7.01
N TYR A 248 -37.40 2.52 6.27
CA TYR A 248 -36.99 1.12 6.14
C TYR A 248 -35.64 0.99 5.44
N LEU A 249 -35.37 1.80 4.41
CA LEU A 249 -34.06 1.81 3.77
C LEU A 249 -32.97 2.29 4.73
N LEU A 250 -33.21 3.36 5.48
CA LEU A 250 -32.21 3.89 6.41
C LEU A 250 -31.91 2.91 7.54
N GLU A 251 -32.93 2.23 8.09
CA GLU A 251 -32.77 1.14 9.06
C GLU A 251 -31.91 0.01 8.49
N LYS A 252 -32.20 -0.44 7.26
CA LYS A 252 -31.41 -1.50 6.61
C LYS A 252 -29.98 -1.07 6.29
N VAL A 253 -29.78 0.19 5.95
CA VAL A 253 -28.45 0.78 5.74
C VAL A 253 -27.66 0.85 7.05
N GLU A 254 -28.32 1.21 8.16
CA GLU A 254 -27.72 1.22 9.50
C GLU A 254 -27.28 -0.20 9.92
N GLU A 255 -28.13 -1.22 9.74
CA GLU A 255 -27.76 -2.63 9.98
C GLU A 255 -26.53 -3.05 9.15
N GLY A 256 -26.45 -2.65 7.88
CA GLY A 256 -25.29 -2.96 7.03
C GLY A 256 -24.03 -2.21 7.43
N GLN A 257 -24.16 -0.96 7.89
CA GLN A 257 -23.04 -0.17 8.39
C GLN A 257 -22.48 -0.78 9.68
N GLU A 258 -23.34 -1.15 10.64
CA GLU A 258 -22.95 -1.85 11.87
C GLU A 258 -22.21 -3.17 11.56
N ALA A 259 -22.67 -3.90 10.55
CA ALA A 259 -22.01 -5.12 10.11
C ALA A 259 -20.60 -4.85 9.55
N GLU A 260 -20.44 -3.84 8.69
CA GLU A 260 -19.12 -3.47 8.15
C GLU A 260 -18.18 -2.93 9.25
N GLU A 261 -18.70 -2.21 10.24
CA GLU A 261 -17.94 -1.77 11.41
C GLU A 261 -17.48 -2.96 12.29
N ALA A 262 -18.32 -3.99 12.44
CA ALA A 262 -17.95 -5.23 13.13
C ALA A 262 -16.81 -5.96 12.39
N ILE A 263 -16.87 -6.05 11.07
CA ILE A 263 -15.78 -6.58 10.23
C ILE A 263 -14.50 -5.75 10.45
N MET A 264 -14.59 -4.42 10.39
CA MET A 264 -13.44 -3.55 10.64
C MET A 264 -12.81 -3.80 12.01
N LYS A 265 -13.62 -3.97 13.06
CA LYS A 265 -13.14 -4.22 14.42
C LYS A 265 -12.44 -5.58 14.55
N ALA A 266 -12.99 -6.63 13.93
CA ALA A 266 -12.38 -7.95 13.89
C ALA A 266 -11.03 -7.94 13.15
N GLU A 267 -11.01 -7.37 11.93
CA GLU A 267 -9.79 -7.34 11.12
C GLU A 267 -8.72 -6.44 11.73
N LYS A 268 -9.09 -5.30 12.31
CA LYS A 268 -8.16 -4.43 13.01
C LYS A 268 -7.49 -5.14 14.19
N TRP A 269 -8.28 -5.86 15.00
CA TRP A 269 -7.74 -6.61 16.12
C TRP A 269 -6.75 -7.68 15.66
N ALA A 270 -7.10 -8.44 14.62
CA ALA A 270 -6.22 -9.47 14.08
C ALA A 270 -4.91 -8.88 13.51
N ILE A 271 -5.00 -7.76 12.77
CA ILE A 271 -3.83 -7.03 12.26
C ILE A 271 -2.94 -6.56 13.42
N ASP A 272 -3.52 -5.99 14.48
CA ASP A 272 -2.75 -5.46 15.61
C ASP A 272 -2.01 -6.58 16.37
N ASN A 273 -2.64 -7.75 16.55
CA ASN A 273 -2.00 -8.92 17.17
C ASN A 273 -0.92 -9.53 16.28
N LEU A 274 -1.19 -9.75 14.99
CA LEU A 274 -0.21 -10.28 14.03
C LEU A 274 1.03 -9.37 13.94
N ASN A 275 0.84 -8.04 13.96
CA ASN A 275 1.93 -7.08 14.02
C ASN A 275 2.73 -7.20 15.33
N GLY A 276 2.06 -7.44 16.46
CA GLY A 276 2.72 -7.67 17.75
C GLY A 276 3.63 -8.90 17.71
N SER A 277 3.10 -10.04 17.27
CA SER A 277 3.85 -11.28 17.14
C SER A 277 4.98 -11.17 16.12
N GLN A 278 4.75 -10.49 14.99
CA GLN A 278 5.79 -10.26 13.99
C GLN A 278 6.94 -9.41 14.54
N ARG A 279 6.66 -8.38 15.35
CA ARG A 279 7.72 -7.61 16.03
C ARG A 279 8.53 -8.50 16.98
N ALA A 280 7.88 -9.35 17.77
CA ALA A 280 8.56 -10.28 18.67
C ALA A 280 9.47 -11.26 17.89
N ALA A 281 8.96 -11.81 16.79
CA ALA A 281 9.71 -12.75 15.93
C ALA A 281 10.95 -12.10 15.31
N LEU A 282 10.80 -10.88 14.80
CA LEU A 282 11.90 -10.14 14.20
C LEU A 282 12.96 -9.73 15.24
N ARG A 283 12.54 -9.33 16.45
CA ARG A 283 13.46 -9.04 17.56
C ARG A 283 14.24 -10.28 17.98
N SER A 284 13.55 -11.40 18.19
CA SER A 284 14.19 -12.65 18.60
C SER A 284 15.11 -13.22 17.50
N GLY A 285 14.70 -13.14 16.24
CA GLY A 285 15.52 -13.54 15.09
C GLY A 285 16.80 -12.70 14.97
N HIS A 286 16.71 -11.39 15.26
CA HIS A 286 17.89 -10.52 15.31
C HIS A 286 18.85 -10.90 16.45
N SER A 287 18.30 -11.15 17.65
CA SER A 287 19.06 -11.62 18.81
C SER A 287 19.83 -12.90 18.48
N LEU A 288 19.15 -13.92 17.94
CA LEU A 288 19.77 -15.17 17.49
C LEU A 288 20.89 -14.92 16.48
N LYS A 289 20.65 -14.10 15.45
CA LYS A 289 21.65 -13.79 14.43
C LYS A 289 22.91 -13.16 15.02
N GLN A 290 22.76 -12.22 15.96
CA GLN A 290 23.90 -11.61 16.65
C GLN A 290 24.68 -12.62 17.49
N LYS A 291 23.99 -13.49 18.24
CA LYS A 291 24.63 -14.48 19.11
C LYS A 291 25.32 -15.59 18.32
N ILE A 292 24.74 -16.05 17.22
CA ILE A 292 25.36 -16.99 16.29
C ILE A 292 26.65 -16.38 15.72
N ALA A 293 26.59 -15.15 15.20
CA ALA A 293 27.76 -14.48 14.65
C ALA A 293 28.87 -14.27 15.68
N ALA A 294 28.52 -13.93 16.93
CA ALA A 294 29.50 -13.78 18.02
C ALA A 294 30.19 -15.10 18.38
N LEU A 295 29.47 -16.22 18.34
CA LEU A 295 30.00 -17.55 18.63
C LEU A 295 30.89 -18.08 17.49
N GLU A 296 30.51 -17.81 16.24
CA GLU A 296 31.30 -18.19 15.05
C GLU A 296 32.66 -17.48 14.95
N LEU A 297 32.84 -16.38 15.67
CA LEU A 297 34.13 -15.68 15.78
C LEU A 297 35.07 -16.30 16.84
N GLN A 298 34.59 -17.28 17.61
CA GLN A 298 35.35 -17.98 18.66
C GLN A 298 35.66 -19.41 18.22
N GLU A 299 36.62 -20.07 18.89
CA GLU A 299 36.78 -21.52 18.73
C GLU A 299 35.55 -22.23 19.29
N ILE A 300 34.83 -22.93 18.41
CA ILE A 300 33.58 -23.63 18.73
C ILE A 300 33.93 -24.95 19.43
N ASP A 301 33.45 -25.13 20.65
CA ASP A 301 33.54 -26.40 21.38
C ASP A 301 32.49 -27.41 20.88
N ASP A 302 32.77 -28.71 20.97
CA ASP A 302 31.87 -29.80 20.57
C ASP A 302 30.51 -29.70 21.30
N ALA A 303 30.50 -29.19 22.55
CA ALA A 303 29.29 -28.97 23.33
C ALA A 303 28.40 -27.82 22.79
N GLN A 304 28.95 -26.91 21.98
CA GLN A 304 28.25 -25.75 21.43
C GLN A 304 27.63 -26.01 20.05
N VAL A 305 28.11 -27.04 19.35
CA VAL A 305 27.61 -27.43 18.02
C VAL A 305 26.09 -27.70 18.02
N PRO A 306 25.51 -28.44 18.98
CA PRO A 306 24.06 -28.68 19.01
C PRO A 306 23.25 -27.39 19.19
N LEU A 307 23.73 -26.46 20.03
CA LEU A 307 23.07 -25.18 20.28
C LEU A 307 23.09 -24.31 19.01
N LEU A 308 24.20 -24.30 18.28
CA LEU A 308 24.33 -23.55 17.02
C LEU A 308 23.41 -24.12 15.92
N VAL A 309 23.26 -25.45 15.85
CA VAL A 309 22.30 -26.09 14.94
C VAL A 309 20.86 -25.70 15.30
N GLN A 310 20.50 -25.75 16.58
CA GLN A 310 19.16 -25.37 17.05
C GLN A 310 18.87 -23.89 16.77
N ALA A 311 19.82 -22.99 17.06
CA ALA A 311 19.69 -21.56 16.81
C ALA A 311 19.45 -21.24 15.34
N ARG A 312 20.18 -21.88 14.42
CA ARG A 312 19.99 -21.72 12.96
C ARG A 312 18.63 -22.25 12.50
N LEU A 313 18.17 -23.38 13.05
CA LEU A 313 16.85 -23.93 12.75
C LEU A 313 15.74 -22.97 13.20
N LEU A 314 15.84 -22.41 14.41
CA LEU A 314 14.90 -21.42 14.93
C LEU A 314 14.93 -20.13 14.10
N GLN A 315 16.10 -19.69 13.63
CA GLN A 315 16.22 -18.54 12.74
C GLN A 315 15.43 -18.74 11.43
N GLY A 316 15.56 -19.91 10.81
CA GLY A 316 14.77 -20.26 9.60
C GLY A 316 13.27 -20.36 9.88
N GLY A 317 12.90 -20.93 11.04
CA GLY A 317 11.50 -21.01 11.49
C GLY A 317 10.87 -19.63 11.70
N LEU A 318 11.56 -18.73 12.40
CA LEU A 318 11.12 -17.35 12.60
C LEU A 318 10.97 -16.60 11.28
N GLN A 319 11.91 -16.76 10.34
CA GLN A 319 11.80 -16.14 9.01
C GLN A 319 10.54 -16.61 8.27
N THR A 320 10.31 -17.92 8.24
CA THR A 320 9.13 -18.51 7.58
C THR A 320 7.83 -17.98 8.19
N LEU A 321 7.77 -17.87 9.52
CA LEU A 321 6.61 -17.33 10.21
C LEU A 321 6.40 -15.84 9.96
N VAL A 322 7.48 -15.05 9.86
CA VAL A 322 7.40 -13.62 9.50
C VAL A 322 6.85 -13.44 8.10
N GLU A 323 7.30 -14.24 7.13
CA GLU A 323 6.80 -14.23 5.75
C GLU A 323 5.31 -14.56 5.71
N ARG A 324 4.89 -15.62 6.40
CA ARG A 324 3.48 -16.00 6.53
C ARG A 324 2.63 -14.90 7.18
N ASN A 325 3.06 -14.37 8.33
CA ASN A 325 2.33 -13.28 9.01
C ASN A 325 2.21 -12.04 8.14
N THR A 326 3.21 -11.76 7.29
CA THR A 326 3.16 -10.63 6.35
C THR A 326 2.01 -10.80 5.35
N GLN A 327 1.86 -12.01 4.81
CA GLN A 327 0.77 -12.35 3.91
C GLN A 327 -0.59 -12.23 4.63
N ASP A 328 -0.71 -12.81 5.83
CA ASP A 328 -1.96 -12.77 6.61
C ASP A 328 -2.37 -11.32 6.97
N ILE A 329 -1.41 -10.47 7.38
CA ILE A 329 -1.65 -9.04 7.63
C ILE A 329 -2.13 -8.34 6.36
N HIS A 330 -1.56 -8.68 5.20
CA HIS A 330 -1.96 -8.07 3.94
C HIS A 330 -3.42 -8.40 3.59
N GLU A 331 -3.77 -9.69 3.61
CA GLU A 331 -5.12 -10.15 3.29
C GLU A 331 -6.17 -9.52 4.21
N ARG A 332 -5.89 -9.48 5.51
CA ARG A 332 -6.77 -8.83 6.49
C ARG A 332 -6.88 -7.33 6.29
N ARG A 333 -5.78 -6.66 5.93
CA ARG A 333 -5.80 -5.21 5.61
C ARG A 333 -6.67 -4.91 4.40
N VAL A 334 -6.65 -5.77 3.37
CA VAL A 334 -7.54 -5.61 2.19
C VAL A 334 -9.00 -5.67 2.61
N LYS A 335 -9.38 -6.61 3.49
CA LYS A 335 -10.74 -6.72 4.03
C LYS A 335 -11.13 -5.48 4.86
N TYR A 336 -10.25 -5.05 5.77
CA TYR A 336 -10.46 -3.83 6.57
C TYR A 336 -10.68 -2.58 5.69
N GLU A 337 -9.85 -2.38 4.67
CA GLU A 337 -9.96 -1.22 3.79
C GLU A 337 -11.20 -1.27 2.89
N ARG A 338 -11.65 -2.48 2.51
CA ARG A 338 -12.93 -2.65 1.82
C ARG A 338 -14.09 -2.22 2.73
N ALA A 339 -14.16 -2.74 3.94
CA ALA A 339 -15.22 -2.40 4.90
C ALA A 339 -15.21 -0.90 5.25
N ARG A 340 -14.03 -0.32 5.48
CA ARG A 340 -13.87 1.13 5.75
C ARG A 340 -14.40 2.01 4.63
N ARG A 341 -14.14 1.65 3.37
CA ARG A 341 -14.67 2.38 2.21
C ARG A 341 -16.19 2.33 2.16
N ILE A 342 -16.78 1.16 2.46
CA ILE A 342 -18.23 1.00 2.49
C ILE A 342 -18.84 1.86 3.60
N VAL A 343 -18.33 1.78 4.83
CA VAL A 343 -18.81 2.62 5.97
C VAL A 343 -18.72 4.11 5.64
N THR A 344 -17.56 4.57 5.16
CA THR A 344 -17.34 6.00 4.83
C THR A 344 -18.34 6.47 3.78
N ARG A 345 -18.54 5.68 2.72
CA ARG A 345 -19.47 6.00 1.66
C ARG A 345 -20.91 6.01 2.15
N THR A 346 -21.29 5.02 2.95
CA THR A 346 -22.63 4.92 3.52
C THR A 346 -22.96 6.16 4.35
N GLU A 347 -22.02 6.64 5.17
CA GLU A 347 -22.19 7.86 5.96
C GLU A 347 -22.34 9.10 5.07
N GLU A 348 -21.52 9.24 4.02
CA GLU A 348 -21.65 10.33 3.05
C GLU A 348 -23.02 10.34 2.35
N VAL A 349 -23.50 9.15 1.94
CA VAL A 349 -24.82 9.01 1.31
C VAL A 349 -25.93 9.31 2.31
N ARG A 350 -25.81 8.85 3.56
CA ARG A 350 -26.77 9.10 4.65
C ARG A 350 -26.95 10.60 4.87
N HIS A 351 -25.85 11.34 5.03
CA HIS A 351 -25.89 12.80 5.14
C HIS A 351 -26.53 13.49 3.92
N LYS A 352 -26.27 13.00 2.70
CA LYS A 352 -26.91 13.55 1.49
C LYS A 352 -28.42 13.35 1.47
N VAL A 353 -28.97 12.32 2.13
CA VAL A 353 -30.39 11.96 2.04
C VAL A 353 -31.20 12.29 3.30
N GLU A 354 -30.57 12.82 4.34
CA GLU A 354 -31.17 13.11 5.64
C GLU A 354 -32.42 13.99 5.54
N ASP A 355 -32.33 15.10 4.79
CA ASP A 355 -33.45 16.04 4.59
C ASP A 355 -34.27 15.79 3.32
N LYS A 356 -33.99 14.69 2.61
CA LYS A 356 -34.61 14.41 1.30
C LYS A 356 -35.93 13.65 1.45
N THR A 357 -36.88 13.94 0.55
CA THR A 357 -38.09 13.12 0.38
C THR A 357 -37.75 11.73 -0.16
N LYS A 358 -38.67 10.77 -0.04
CA LYS A 358 -38.51 9.40 -0.59
C LYS A 358 -38.00 9.43 -2.04
N LYS A 359 -38.59 10.27 -2.88
CA LYS A 359 -38.21 10.41 -4.30
C LYS A 359 -36.79 10.91 -4.47
N GLU A 360 -36.43 11.96 -3.75
CA GLU A 360 -35.10 12.56 -3.82
C GLU A 360 -34.01 11.62 -3.26
N THR A 361 -34.31 10.83 -2.23
CA THR A 361 -33.43 9.77 -1.73
C THR A 361 -33.09 8.77 -2.83
N TYR A 362 -34.10 8.23 -3.52
CA TYR A 362 -33.89 7.28 -4.62
C TYR A 362 -33.15 7.89 -5.81
N MET A 363 -33.36 9.18 -6.11
CA MET A 363 -32.59 9.87 -7.14
C MET A 363 -31.11 9.99 -6.77
N VAL A 364 -30.79 10.36 -5.52
CA VAL A 364 -29.40 10.41 -5.03
C VAL A 364 -28.74 9.04 -5.08
N LEU A 365 -29.43 7.99 -4.63
CA LEU A 365 -28.91 6.62 -4.69
C LEU A 365 -28.64 6.18 -6.14
N ASN A 366 -29.53 6.52 -7.07
CA ASN A 366 -29.36 6.19 -8.49
C ASN A 366 -28.14 6.90 -9.09
N ASP A 367 -27.94 8.18 -8.78
CA ASP A 367 -26.78 8.94 -9.25
C ASP A 367 -25.46 8.39 -8.69
N GLU A 368 -25.44 7.97 -7.41
CA GLU A 368 -24.27 7.36 -6.78
C GLU A 368 -23.90 5.99 -7.37
N LEU A 369 -24.90 5.17 -7.70
CA LEU A 369 -24.70 3.88 -8.39
C LEU A 369 -24.19 4.07 -9.83
N ARG A 370 -24.67 5.10 -10.55
CA ARG A 370 -24.16 5.40 -11.90
C ARG A 370 -22.69 5.81 -11.88
N LYS A 371 -22.28 6.59 -10.87
CA LYS A 371 -20.86 6.91 -10.65
C LYS A 371 -20.03 5.65 -10.37
N GLU A 372 -20.59 4.66 -9.65
CA GLU A 372 -19.89 3.38 -9.43
C GLU A 372 -19.70 2.59 -10.72
N GLN A 373 -20.75 2.44 -11.54
CA GLN A 373 -20.66 1.70 -12.80
C GLN A 373 -19.64 2.34 -13.75
N GLN A 374 -19.63 3.68 -13.83
CA GLN A 374 -18.65 4.41 -14.64
C GLN A 374 -17.22 4.28 -14.11
N ASN A 375 -17.03 4.19 -12.79
CA ASN A 375 -15.72 3.98 -12.19
C ASN A 375 -15.25 2.51 -12.30
N GLN A 376 -16.16 1.53 -12.24
CA GLN A 376 -15.84 0.10 -12.45
C GLN A 376 -15.41 -0.20 -13.89
N ASP A 377 -15.96 0.49 -14.89
CA ASP A 377 -15.51 0.37 -16.29
C ASP A 377 -14.10 0.95 -16.52
N SER A 378 -13.56 1.70 -15.56
CA SER A 378 -12.18 2.23 -15.59
C SER A 378 -11.18 1.47 -14.71
N ASP A 379 -11.69 0.66 -13.77
CA ASP A 379 -10.92 -0.09 -12.78
C ASP A 379 -11.12 -1.59 -13.05
N ASP A 380 -10.38 -2.11 -14.03
CA ASP A 380 -10.34 -3.52 -14.44
C ASP A 380 -9.72 -4.40 -13.33
N PHE A 381 -10.44 -4.57 -12.22
CA PHE A 381 -10.05 -5.41 -11.06
C PHE A 381 -10.32 -6.91 -11.27
N ASN A 382 -10.77 -7.33 -12.46
CA ASN A 382 -11.05 -8.73 -12.76
C ASN A 382 -9.91 -9.48 -13.44
N ASN A 383 -8.73 -8.87 -13.61
CA ASN A 383 -7.53 -9.61 -13.98
C ASN A 383 -6.65 -9.81 -12.73
N CYS A 384 -7.01 -10.79 -11.91
CA CYS A 384 -6.03 -11.52 -11.14
C CYS A 384 -5.53 -12.65 -12.05
N PRO A 385 -4.42 -12.48 -12.80
CA PRO A 385 -3.82 -13.61 -13.48
C PRO A 385 -3.30 -14.55 -12.39
N MET A 386 -4.00 -15.67 -12.22
CA MET A 386 -3.42 -16.89 -11.68
C MET A 386 -2.06 -17.11 -12.33
N GLY A 387 -0.98 -16.90 -11.55
CA GLY A 387 0.39 -17.10 -12.00
C GLY A 387 1.27 -15.85 -11.87
N CYS A 388 1.51 -15.40 -10.64
CA CYS A 388 2.77 -14.70 -10.33
C CYS A 388 3.68 -15.71 -9.64
N VAL A 389 4.39 -16.50 -10.46
CA VAL A 389 5.56 -17.25 -10.01
C VAL A 389 6.61 -16.22 -9.64
N ILE A 390 6.96 -16.19 -8.35
CA ILE A 390 8.06 -15.41 -7.81
C ILE A 390 9.36 -16.04 -8.33
N LEU A 391 10.18 -15.24 -9.00
CA LEU A 391 11.63 -15.44 -9.05
C LEU A 391 12.29 -14.35 -8.20
#